data_AF-A0A9E4JKP8-F1
#
_entry.id   AF-A0A9E4JKP8-F1
#
_cell.length_a   1.000
_cell.length_b   1.000
_cell.length_c   1.000
_cell.angle_alpha   90.00
_cell.angle_beta   90.00
_cell.angle_gamma   90.00
#
_symmetry.space_group_name_H-M   'P 1'
#
loop_
_entity.id
_entity.type
_entity.pdbx_description
1 polymer ?
#
loop_
_entity_poly.entity_id
_entity_poly.type
_entity_poly.pdbx_seq_one_letter_code
_entity_poly.pdbx_strand_id
1 'polypeptide(L)'
;MSNQPIRRIAIQPSPILFNPPHTGGDTEFDGNGPEIDVETRLERAGSVLNITLRATFRETKADWTTFSGQITQRIFDVDAEHPGWDIQSIHSEFVDTLNVTDFDHDINSYPRQGLVSLYKIQGDTDGGTLWRR
;
A
#
# COMPACT_ATOMS: atom_id res chain seq x y z
N MET A 1 35.78 5.96 23.43
CA MET A 1 34.58 5.59 22.66
C MET A 1 33.71 6.83 22.58
N SER A 2 33.56 7.44 21.41
CA SER A 2 32.69 8.61 21.24
C SER A 2 31.23 8.15 21.26
N ASN A 3 30.43 8.75 22.13
CA ASN A 3 28.99 8.50 22.19
C ASN A 3 28.37 9.24 21.00
N GLN A 4 28.10 8.54 19.90
CA GLN A 4 27.44 9.15 18.75
C GLN A 4 26.00 9.55 19.14
N PRO A 5 25.54 10.75 18.78
CA PRO A 5 24.20 11.19 19.13
C PRO A 5 23.15 10.31 18.44
N ILE A 6 22.20 9.79 19.22
CA ILE A 6 21.02 9.08 18.69
C ILE A 6 19.87 10.08 18.56
N ARG A 7 19.26 10.15 17.38
CA ARG A 7 18.05 10.94 17.13
C ARG A 7 16.89 10.04 16.75
N ARG A 8 15.71 10.34 17.30
CA ARG A 8 14.45 9.73 16.87
C ARG A 8 13.77 10.64 15.87
N ILE A 9 13.32 10.05 14.77
CA ILE A 9 12.62 10.75 13.68
C ILE A 9 11.30 10.00 13.45
N ALA A 10 10.21 10.75 13.40
CA ALA A 10 8.92 10.24 12.95
C ALA A 10 8.78 10.57 11.46
N ILE A 11 8.46 9.57 10.65
CA ILE A 11 8.32 9.71 9.21
C ILE A 11 6.83 9.54 8.87
N GLN A 12 6.29 10.49 8.13
CA GLN A 12 4.94 10.42 7.58
C GLN A 12 5.03 10.67 6.07
N PRO A 13 5.11 9.61 5.25
CA PRO A 13 5.22 9.77 3.81
C PRO A 13 3.93 10.34 3.22
N SER A 14 4.04 10.92 2.02
CA SER A 14 2.86 11.26 1.22
C SER A 14 2.05 10.00 0.90
N PRO A 15 0.73 10.12 0.68
CA PRO A 15 -0.10 8.99 0.28
C PRO A 15 0.44 8.28 -0.96
N ILE A 16 0.48 6.94 -0.91
CA ILE A 16 0.86 6.09 -2.03
C ILE A 16 -0.41 5.77 -2.82
N LEU A 17 -0.43 6.12 -4.10
CA LEU A 17 -1.50 5.78 -5.02
C LEU A 17 -1.09 4.55 -5.83
N PHE A 18 -1.96 3.53 -5.84
CA PHE A 18 -1.71 2.31 -6.57
C PHE A 18 -2.99 1.78 -7.19
N ASN A 19 -2.93 1.54 -8.50
CA ASN A 19 -3.96 0.84 -9.25
C ASN A 19 -3.33 -0.48 -9.74
N PRO A 20 -3.70 -1.64 -9.17
CA PRO A 20 -3.15 -2.91 -9.63
C PRO A 20 -3.55 -3.14 -11.10
N PRO A 21 -2.64 -3.68 -11.93
CA PRO A 21 -2.95 -3.96 -13.32
C PRO A 21 -4.00 -5.08 -13.43
N HIS A 22 -4.78 -5.03 -14.51
CA HIS A 22 -5.66 -6.13 -14.88
C HIS A 22 -4.84 -7.38 -15.23
N THR A 23 -5.24 -8.55 -14.70
CA THR A 23 -4.49 -9.81 -14.83
C THR A 23 -5.33 -11.01 -15.29
N GLY A 24 -6.66 -10.94 -15.30
CA GLY A 24 -7.50 -12.02 -15.80
C GLY A 24 -8.99 -11.73 -15.63
N GLY A 25 -9.84 -12.41 -16.41
CA GLY A 25 -11.26 -12.11 -16.53
C GLY A 25 -11.53 -10.98 -17.54
N ASP A 26 -12.66 -10.30 -17.38
CA ASP A 26 -12.92 -9.06 -18.10
C ASP A 26 -12.45 -7.83 -17.29
N THR A 27 -13.00 -6.65 -17.53
CA THR A 27 -12.50 -5.41 -16.91
C THR A 27 -13.47 -4.79 -15.93
N GLU A 28 -14.56 -5.48 -15.59
CA GLU A 28 -15.66 -4.99 -14.77
C GLU A 28 -15.98 -5.97 -13.64
N PHE A 29 -16.50 -5.45 -12.53
CA PHE A 29 -16.94 -6.25 -11.38
C PHE A 29 -18.47 -6.33 -11.27
N ASP A 30 -19.21 -5.59 -12.11
CA ASP A 30 -20.67 -5.66 -12.32
C ASP A 30 -21.55 -5.77 -11.04
N GLY A 31 -21.16 -5.13 -9.94
CA GLY A 31 -21.89 -5.20 -8.67
C GLY A 31 -21.76 -6.55 -7.93
N ASN A 32 -20.91 -7.46 -8.42
CA ASN A 32 -20.52 -8.67 -7.69
C ASN A 32 -19.46 -8.38 -6.64
N GLY A 33 -18.76 -7.25 -6.76
CA GLY A 33 -17.85 -6.73 -5.76
C GLY A 33 -16.57 -7.56 -5.60
N PRO A 34 -15.36 -6.95 -5.63
CA PRO A 34 -14.15 -7.72 -5.42
C PRO A 34 -13.94 -8.10 -3.95
N GLU A 35 -13.43 -9.31 -3.74
CA GLU A 35 -12.56 -9.63 -2.61
C GLU A 35 -11.24 -8.89 -2.80
N ILE A 36 -10.83 -8.13 -1.79
CA ILE A 36 -9.66 -7.26 -1.83
C ILE A 36 -8.67 -7.70 -0.77
N ASP A 37 -7.49 -8.11 -1.21
CA ASP A 37 -6.33 -8.44 -0.41
C ASP A 37 -5.25 -7.39 -0.60
N VAL A 38 -4.86 -6.70 0.47
CA VAL A 38 -3.78 -5.72 0.47
C VAL A 38 -2.74 -6.09 1.51
N GLU A 39 -1.47 -6.09 1.10
CA GLU A 39 -0.32 -6.25 1.99
C GLU A 39 0.63 -5.07 1.78
N THR A 40 0.99 -4.40 2.87
CA THR A 40 1.97 -3.33 2.88
C THR A 40 3.17 -3.75 3.72
N ARG A 41 4.38 -3.61 3.18
CA ARG A 41 5.63 -3.96 3.86
C ARG A 41 6.60 -2.79 3.87
N LEU A 42 7.23 -2.56 5.03
CA LEU A 42 8.35 -1.64 5.19
C LEU A 42 9.66 -2.41 5.06
N GLU A 43 10.51 -1.96 4.16
CA GLU A 43 11.81 -2.56 3.88
C GLU A 43 12.91 -1.52 4.04
N ARG A 44 13.99 -1.90 4.73
CA ARG A 44 15.22 -1.10 4.81
C ARG A 44 16.22 -1.59 3.79
N ALA A 45 16.71 -0.69 2.94
CA ALA A 45 17.80 -0.92 2.01
C ALA A 45 18.94 0.08 2.30
N GLY A 46 19.86 -0.29 3.18
CA GLY A 46 20.92 0.62 3.65
C GLY A 46 20.34 1.79 4.44
N SER A 47 20.58 3.02 3.98
CA SER A 47 20.04 4.27 4.54
C SER A 47 18.61 4.59 4.07
N VAL A 48 18.06 3.79 3.15
CA VAL A 48 16.77 4.04 2.49
C VAL A 48 15.68 3.18 3.12
N LEU A 49 14.50 3.77 3.30
CA LEU A 49 13.28 3.05 3.64
C LEU A 49 12.34 3.04 2.43
N ASN A 50 11.86 1.84 2.09
CA ASN A 50 10.89 1.60 1.02
C ASN A 50 9.61 1.00 1.60
N ILE A 51 8.48 1.34 0.99
CA ILE A 51 7.24 0.62 1.15
C ILE A 51 6.98 -0.20 -0.10
N THR A 52 6.71 -1.49 0.08
CA THR A 52 6.13 -2.35 -0.95
C THR A 52 4.67 -2.58 -0.64
N LEU A 53 3.81 -2.17 -1.56
CA LEU A 53 2.37 -2.42 -1.52
C LEU A 53 2.06 -3.51 -2.55
N ARG A 54 1.38 -4.56 -2.11
CA ARG A 54 0.80 -5.60 -2.96
C ARG A 54 -0.70 -5.54 -2.80
N ALA A 55 -1.42 -5.58 -3.91
CA ALA A 55 -2.87 -5.60 -3.86
C ALA A 55 -3.42 -6.58 -4.89
N THR A 56 -4.46 -7.31 -4.51
CA THR A 56 -5.25 -8.19 -5.38
C THR A 56 -6.72 -7.89 -5.15
N PHE A 57 -7.43 -7.67 -6.23
CA PHE A 57 -8.87 -7.44 -6.29
C PHE A 57 -9.41 -8.56 -7.17
N ARG A 58 -10.32 -9.37 -6.64
CA ARG A 58 -10.81 -10.55 -7.32
C ARG A 58 -12.32 -10.63 -7.20
N GLU A 59 -13.01 -10.72 -8.33
CA GLU A 59 -14.45 -10.84 -8.35
C GLU A 59 -14.91 -12.10 -7.59
N THR A 60 -15.99 -11.95 -6.81
CA THR A 60 -16.52 -13.04 -5.99
C THR A 60 -17.44 -14.00 -6.76
N LYS A 61 -17.99 -13.61 -7.93
CA LYS A 61 -18.97 -14.38 -8.72
C LYS A 61 -18.89 -14.07 -10.21
N ALA A 62 -18.96 -15.11 -11.06
CA ALA A 62 -18.82 -15.00 -12.54
C ALA A 62 -17.47 -14.40 -12.97
N ASP A 63 -17.25 -14.19 -14.28
CA ASP A 63 -16.04 -13.99 -15.15
C ASP A 63 -14.58 -13.90 -14.62
N TRP A 64 -14.36 -13.94 -13.30
CA TRP A 64 -13.08 -14.05 -12.60
C TRP A 64 -12.19 -12.84 -12.85
N THR A 65 -12.80 -11.67 -13.01
CA THR A 65 -12.08 -10.41 -13.09
C THR A 65 -11.13 -10.24 -11.92
N THR A 66 -9.85 -10.05 -12.24
CA THR A 66 -8.75 -10.01 -11.29
C THR A 66 -7.79 -8.90 -11.65
N PHE A 67 -7.61 -7.97 -10.74
CA PHE A 67 -6.54 -6.96 -10.79
C PHE A 67 -5.54 -7.27 -9.71
N SER A 68 -4.28 -7.50 -10.07
CA SER A 68 -3.25 -7.85 -9.11
C SER A 68 -1.90 -7.27 -9.48
N GLY A 69 -1.18 -6.75 -8.49
CA GLY A 69 0.18 -6.32 -8.70
C GLY A 69 0.84 -5.79 -7.45
N GLN A 70 2.00 -5.18 -7.65
CA GLN A 70 2.76 -4.54 -6.59
C GLN A 70 3.43 -3.26 -7.08
N ILE A 71 3.66 -2.35 -6.13
CA ILE A 71 4.51 -1.18 -6.30
C ILE A 71 5.49 -1.09 -5.12
N THR A 72 6.72 -0.67 -5.40
CA THR A 72 7.70 -0.31 -4.37
C THR A 72 8.00 1.18 -4.49
N GLN A 73 7.87 1.91 -3.40
CA GLN A 73 8.13 3.34 -3.33
C GLN A 73 9.08 3.65 -2.19
N ARG A 74 10.14 4.41 -2.49
CA ARG A 74 10.99 5.02 -1.47
C ARG A 74 10.20 6.05 -0.68
N ILE A 75 10.16 5.90 0.64
CA ILE A 75 9.44 6.80 1.55
C ILE A 75 10.37 7.70 2.37
N PHE A 76 11.63 7.31 2.54
CA PHE A 76 12.61 8.09 3.30
C PHE A 76 14.03 7.72 2.92
N ASP A 77 14.94 8.69 3.00
CA ASP A 77 16.36 8.51 2.71
C ASP A 77 17.17 9.26 3.77
N VAL A 78 17.75 8.53 4.71
CA VAL A 78 18.49 9.13 5.84
C VAL A 78 19.69 9.91 5.36
N ASP A 79 20.43 9.41 4.38
CA ASP A 79 21.67 10.07 3.96
C ASP A 79 21.37 11.36 3.18
N ALA A 80 20.26 11.38 2.44
CA ALA A 80 19.80 12.60 1.77
C ALA A 80 19.34 13.70 2.75
N GLU A 81 18.64 13.33 3.83
CA GLU A 81 18.12 14.31 4.80
C GLU A 81 19.12 14.65 5.92
N HIS A 82 19.95 13.68 6.30
CA HIS A 82 20.93 13.74 7.37
C HIS A 82 22.25 13.07 6.93
N PRO A 83 23.08 13.77 6.14
CA PRO A 83 24.31 13.18 5.59
C PRO A 83 25.23 12.58 6.65
N GLY A 84 25.68 11.35 6.42
CA GLY A 84 26.54 10.61 7.34
C GLY A 84 25.83 9.97 8.53
N TRP A 85 24.50 10.04 8.59
CA TRP A 85 23.70 9.30 9.56
C TRP A 85 23.29 7.94 9.00
N ASP A 86 23.00 6.99 9.89
CA ASP A 86 22.47 5.68 9.52
C ASP A 86 21.31 5.29 10.45
N ILE A 87 20.46 4.40 9.94
CA ILE A 87 19.32 3.87 10.69
C ILE A 87 19.85 2.87 11.72
N GLN A 88 19.69 3.18 13.01
CA GLN A 88 20.04 2.24 14.08
C GLN A 88 18.90 1.25 14.36
N SER A 89 17.67 1.73 14.41
CA SER A 89 16.49 0.92 14.71
C SER A 89 15.23 1.52 14.10
N ILE A 90 14.26 0.66 13.79
CA ILE A 90 12.90 1.04 13.38
C ILE A 90 11.96 0.56 14.49
N HIS A 91 11.09 1.45 14.96
CA HIS A 91 10.22 1.21 16.12
C HIS A 91 8.76 0.93 15.75
N SER A 92 8.40 1.04 14.47
CA SER A 92 7.07 0.69 13.95
C SER A 92 6.98 -0.81 13.65
N GLU A 93 5.77 -1.25 13.33
CA GLU A 93 5.57 -2.52 12.64
C GLU A 93 6.14 -2.47 11.22
N PHE A 94 6.41 -3.64 10.65
CA PHE A 94 6.99 -3.80 9.31
C PHE A 94 5.99 -4.29 8.27
N VAL A 95 4.83 -4.79 8.69
CA VAL A 95 3.82 -5.36 7.81
C VAL A 95 2.44 -4.94 8.30
N ASP A 96 1.55 -4.59 7.37
CA ASP A 96 0.12 -4.44 7.60
C ASP A 96 -0.65 -5.14 6.48
N THR A 97 -1.73 -5.85 6.84
CA THR A 97 -2.60 -6.57 5.90
C THR A 97 -4.06 -6.17 6.07
N LEU A 98 -4.77 -6.03 4.95
CA LEU A 98 -6.20 -5.75 4.90
C LEU A 98 -6.88 -6.76 3.96
N ASN A 99 -7.93 -7.40 4.47
CA ASN A 99 -8.80 -8.28 3.71
C ASN A 99 -10.23 -7.81 3.88
N VAL A 100 -10.86 -7.41 2.78
CA VAL A 100 -12.23 -6.87 2.77
C VAL A 100 -12.95 -7.31 1.51
N THR A 101 -14.26 -7.23 1.52
CA THR A 101 -15.07 -7.35 0.31
C THR A 101 -15.77 -6.02 0.09
N ASP A 102 -15.67 -5.48 -1.11
CA ASP A 102 -16.29 -4.22 -1.50
C ASP A 102 -17.46 -4.52 -2.43
N PHE A 103 -18.68 -4.14 -2.05
CA PHE A 103 -19.92 -4.43 -2.79
C PHE A 103 -20.60 -3.16 -3.32
N ASP A 104 -20.03 -1.99 -3.05
CA ASP A 104 -20.54 -0.71 -3.53
C ASP A 104 -19.53 -0.04 -4.46
N HIS A 105 -19.95 1.05 -5.09
CA HIS A 105 -19.11 1.81 -6.03
C HIS A 105 -18.34 2.95 -5.32
N ASP A 106 -18.39 2.99 -3.98
CA ASP A 106 -17.87 4.09 -3.19
C ASP A 106 -16.41 3.87 -2.78
N ILE A 107 -15.73 4.96 -2.40
CA ILE A 107 -14.41 4.87 -1.77
C ILE A 107 -14.61 4.54 -0.29
N ASN A 108 -14.23 3.32 0.08
CA ASN A 108 -14.25 2.85 1.45
C ASN A 108 -12.96 3.21 2.19
N SER A 109 -13.10 3.59 3.47
CA SER A 109 -12.01 4.01 4.34
C SER A 109 -11.78 3.00 5.46
N TYR A 110 -10.55 2.51 5.59
CA TYR A 110 -10.17 1.51 6.59
C TYR A 110 -9.03 2.07 7.48
N PRO A 111 -9.37 2.70 8.62
CA PRO A 111 -8.37 3.17 9.58
C PRO A 111 -7.55 2.03 10.17
N ARG A 112 -6.27 2.28 10.44
CA ARG A 112 -5.29 1.29 10.91
C ARG A 112 -4.50 1.82 12.09
N GLN A 113 -3.95 0.92 12.90
CA GLN A 113 -3.14 1.24 14.09
C GLN A 113 -1.76 0.58 13.97
N GLY A 114 -0.96 0.99 12.98
CA GLY A 114 0.32 0.33 12.73
C GLY A 114 1.16 1.04 11.68
N LEU A 115 1.84 0.24 10.84
CA LEU A 115 2.64 0.74 9.72
C LEU A 115 1.82 1.66 8.79
N VAL A 116 0.56 1.29 8.56
CA VAL A 116 -0.40 2.09 7.82
C VAL A 116 -1.35 2.76 8.81
N SER A 117 -1.77 3.99 8.50
CA SER A 117 -2.76 4.74 9.28
C SER A 117 -4.15 4.70 8.66
N LEU A 118 -4.23 4.57 7.33
CA LEU A 118 -5.49 4.54 6.58
C LEU A 118 -5.30 3.91 5.20
N TYR A 119 -6.14 2.95 4.85
CA TYR A 119 -6.38 2.59 3.45
C TYR A 119 -7.64 3.30 2.94
N LYS A 120 -7.57 3.82 1.71
CA LYS A 120 -8.73 4.26 0.93
C LYS A 120 -8.78 3.42 -0.32
N ILE A 121 -9.87 2.67 -0.49
CA ILE A 121 -10.00 1.67 -1.54
C ILE A 121 -11.32 1.89 -2.25
N GLN A 122 -11.27 1.75 -3.57
CA GLN A 122 -12.45 1.66 -4.42
C GLN A 122 -12.28 0.34 -5.19
N GLY A 123 -13.14 -0.63 -4.89
CA GLY A 123 -13.11 -1.93 -5.57
C GLY A 123 -13.87 -1.91 -6.88
N ASP A 124 -15.15 -1.55 -6.80
CA ASP A 124 -16.07 -1.53 -7.94
C ASP A 124 -16.27 -0.10 -8.48
N THR A 125 -16.48 0.03 -9.79
CA THR A 125 -16.71 1.31 -10.47
C THR A 125 -17.81 1.12 -11.53
N ASP A 126 -18.80 2.02 -11.59
CA ASP A 126 -19.85 2.02 -12.64
C ASP A 126 -19.22 2.13 -14.05
N GLY A 127 -18.97 0.99 -14.71
CA GLY A 127 -18.70 0.92 -16.16
C GLY A 127 -17.28 1.28 -16.62
N GLY A 128 -16.25 0.88 -15.87
CA GLY A 128 -14.92 0.65 -16.46
C GLY A 128 -13.74 1.45 -15.88
N THR A 129 -12.79 0.68 -15.35
CA THR A 129 -11.39 0.99 -14.99
C THR A 129 -11.14 2.21 -14.10
N LEU A 130 -10.85 1.89 -12.84
CA LEU A 130 -9.99 2.59 -11.89
C LEU A 130 -9.04 3.60 -12.55
N TRP A 131 -9.35 4.87 -12.35
CA TRP A 131 -8.50 6.05 -12.56
C TRP A 131 -7.73 6.08 -13.90
N ARG A 132 -8.40 6.52 -14.98
CA ARG A 132 -7.68 7.09 -16.13
C ARG A 132 -6.99 8.40 -15.67
N ARG A 133 -5.68 8.47 -15.90
CA ARG A 133 -4.85 9.67 -15.70
C ARG A 133 -5.37 10.87 -16.49
#